data_AF-A0A947QGP2-F1
#
_entry.id   AF-A0A947QGP2-F1
#
_cell.length_a   1.000
_cell.length_b   1.000
_cell.length_c   1.000
_cell.angle_alpha   90.00
_cell.angle_beta   90.00
_cell.angle_gamma   90.00
#
_symmetry.space_group_name_H-M   'P 1'
#
loop_
_entity.id
_entity.type
_entity.pdbx_description
1 polymer ?
#
loop_
_entity_poly.entity_id
_entity_poly.type
_entity_poly.pdbx_seq_one_letter_code
_entity_poly.pdbx_strand_id
1 'polypeptide(L)'
;MKPALGAIAFALTMLLASCNFNFLGDADLSVSEDALRVVESEIPGGVRYSYYDSSDTLQYYEDRYSADGRVTQSERHAANGDLRYAYLYRYDAGGNKILTAYYDSSKALRWFQAYSFAGDRLETIAEYDAASALQWSRRYAYGDGTSGPLGELVRSASFNAAGEPTAGSVYRYDGGRAFLMTAYGGVSVAAAGASVSGSAQASRSLGDFAEPTTPAYSVPAIPSDDAFAAIGVSSYACWLRDAYGETQVSLDSAWYPTRVVREDSRLPDGKDVSVTIEWDSNRRISRKKSYYGSTLAFDVAMSYTPEGYPLRASTSGAALLLPLDYALAYEAGRPVRLDVQSAGTTLQWFEYAYSGPPAPLSLEEARTVDPFAFLDGLATAGLKIRHYDGDDALVETIEFTAEGTGLRLNVYDASGVLNGYYLAAYSGDSLIASLSSYDSAGAKHWGYEYGYADAASLADAAGATLADFPELGRLSEAYITDDILDYAQGFVMDLLF
;
A
#
# COMPACT_ATOMS: atom_id res chain seq x y z
N MET A 1 15.99 7.62 31.97
CA MET A 1 16.84 8.78 31.57
C MET A 1 16.89 8.83 30.04
N LYS A 2 15.87 9.41 29.41
CA LYS A 2 15.70 9.50 27.95
C LYS A 2 14.79 10.71 27.65
N PRO A 3 15.23 11.73 26.89
CA PRO A 3 14.26 12.47 26.06
C PRO A 3 14.85 13.13 24.78
N ALA A 4 14.06 13.23 23.70
CA ALA A 4 13.96 14.47 22.88
C ALA A 4 12.94 14.49 21.70
N LEU A 5 12.46 13.37 21.15
CA LEU A 5 11.82 13.39 19.81
C LEU A 5 10.29 13.64 19.72
N GLY A 6 9.50 13.23 20.72
CA GLY A 6 8.03 13.19 20.57
C GLY A 6 7.32 14.56 20.49
N ALA A 7 8.01 15.68 20.78
CA ALA A 7 7.44 17.02 20.64
C ALA A 7 7.19 17.40 19.17
N ILE A 8 7.92 16.75 18.24
CA ILE A 8 7.79 16.96 16.79
C ILE A 8 6.61 16.13 16.26
N ALA A 9 6.45 14.89 16.75
CA ALA A 9 5.31 14.03 16.44
C ALA A 9 3.99 14.61 16.99
N PHE A 10 4.00 15.17 18.21
CA PHE A 10 2.83 15.80 18.82
C PHE A 10 2.42 17.11 18.12
N ALA A 11 3.40 17.88 17.61
CA ALA A 11 3.11 19.02 16.74
C ALA A 11 2.53 18.56 15.38
N LEU A 12 3.07 17.50 14.78
CA LEU A 12 2.55 16.93 13.53
C LEU A 12 1.11 16.39 13.67
N THR A 13 0.75 15.75 14.77
CA THR A 13 -0.64 15.29 14.99
C THR A 13 -1.61 16.43 15.28
N MET A 14 -1.19 17.50 15.97
CA MET A 14 -2.01 18.71 16.15
C MET A 14 -2.22 19.49 14.84
N LEU A 15 -1.27 19.43 13.89
CA LEU A 15 -1.34 20.13 12.60
C LEU A 15 -2.29 19.46 11.57
N LEU A 16 -2.80 18.26 11.85
CA LEU A 16 -3.77 17.58 10.97
C LEU A 16 -5.20 18.17 11.07
N ALA A 17 -5.48 19.03 12.06
CA ALA A 17 -6.80 19.59 12.32
C ALA A 17 -7.15 20.86 11.49
N SER A 18 -6.43 21.15 10.40
CA SER A 18 -6.64 22.38 9.59
C SER A 18 -6.56 22.18 8.08
N CYS A 19 -7.27 21.16 7.56
CA CYS A 19 -7.46 20.99 6.12
C CYS A 19 -8.83 21.55 5.68
N ASN A 20 -8.88 22.40 4.65
CA ASN A 20 -10.12 22.91 4.07
C ASN A 20 -10.18 22.52 2.58
N PHE A 21 -11.13 21.65 2.22
CA PHE A 21 -11.13 20.89 0.96
C PHE A 21 -12.09 21.41 -0.13
N ASN A 22 -12.38 22.71 -0.14
CA ASN A 22 -13.43 23.28 -1.00
C ASN A 22 -12.99 23.57 -2.46
N PHE A 23 -12.25 22.66 -3.10
CA PHE A 23 -11.64 22.89 -4.44
C PHE A 23 -11.69 21.70 -5.43
N LEU A 24 -12.37 20.59 -5.11
CA LEU A 24 -12.45 19.42 -6.01
C LEU A 24 -13.40 19.66 -7.21
N GLY A 25 -12.90 20.37 -8.23
CA GLY A 25 -13.50 20.50 -9.56
C GLY A 25 -12.59 19.90 -10.64
N ASP A 26 -13.20 19.12 -11.54
CA ASP A 26 -12.58 18.31 -12.61
C ASP A 26 -11.34 18.88 -13.34
N ALA A 27 -10.37 17.99 -13.61
CA ALA A 27 -10.22 17.40 -14.95
C ALA A 27 -9.10 16.34 -14.99
N ASP A 28 -9.44 15.07 -15.26
CA ASP A 28 -8.47 14.05 -15.64
C ASP A 28 -8.36 14.00 -17.17
N LEU A 29 -7.16 14.22 -17.71
CA LEU A 29 -6.88 14.24 -19.15
C LEU A 29 -5.55 13.53 -19.44
N SER A 30 -5.64 12.20 -19.56
CA SER A 30 -4.63 11.41 -20.26
C SER A 30 -5.31 10.51 -21.29
N VAL A 31 -4.76 10.48 -22.51
CA VAL A 31 -5.36 9.75 -23.64
C VAL A 31 -4.68 8.38 -23.74
N SER A 32 -5.38 7.36 -23.27
CA SER A 32 -5.04 5.93 -23.37
C SER A 32 -5.32 5.36 -24.77
N GLU A 33 -5.05 4.07 -24.97
CA GLU A 33 -5.40 3.33 -26.19
C GLU A 33 -6.94 3.26 -26.45
N ASP A 34 -7.76 3.71 -25.50
CA ASP A 34 -9.22 3.87 -25.62
C ASP A 34 -9.65 4.92 -26.69
N ALA A 35 -8.69 5.64 -27.28
CA ALA A 35 -8.93 6.62 -28.35
C ALA A 35 -9.17 6.01 -29.75
N LEU A 36 -9.02 4.69 -29.93
CA LEU A 36 -9.26 4.04 -31.23
C LEU A 36 -10.74 3.66 -31.41
N ARG A 37 -11.33 4.09 -32.53
CA ARG A 37 -12.69 3.72 -32.92
C ARG A 37 -12.70 2.29 -33.47
N VAL A 38 -13.40 1.38 -32.80
CA VAL A 38 -13.54 -0.02 -33.24
C VAL A 38 -14.78 -0.18 -34.10
N VAL A 39 -14.67 -0.86 -35.24
CA VAL A 39 -15.79 -1.30 -36.08
C VAL A 39 -15.77 -2.82 -36.19
N GLU A 40 -16.90 -3.43 -35.85
CA GLU A 40 -17.11 -4.86 -35.98
C GLU A 40 -17.72 -5.20 -37.36
N SER A 41 -17.26 -6.28 -37.98
CA SER A 41 -17.84 -6.81 -39.22
C SER A 41 -17.72 -8.33 -39.27
N GLU A 42 -18.79 -9.01 -39.67
CA GLU A 42 -18.77 -10.46 -39.87
C GLU A 42 -17.81 -10.87 -41.00
N ILE A 43 -17.06 -11.95 -40.78
CA ILE A 43 -16.21 -12.60 -41.78
C ILE A 43 -16.52 -14.11 -41.81
N PRO A 44 -16.15 -14.85 -42.87
CA PRO A 44 -16.30 -16.30 -42.90
C PRO A 44 -15.62 -16.96 -41.69
N GLY A 45 -16.44 -17.50 -40.78
CA GLY A 45 -15.98 -18.23 -39.59
C GLY A 45 -15.57 -17.40 -38.38
N GLY A 46 -15.78 -16.09 -38.41
CA GLY A 46 -15.33 -15.22 -37.33
C GLY A 46 -15.89 -13.80 -37.40
N VAL A 47 -15.27 -12.95 -36.60
CA VAL A 47 -15.56 -11.51 -36.54
C VAL A 47 -14.26 -10.75 -36.77
N ARG A 48 -14.31 -9.75 -37.64
CA ARG A 48 -13.23 -8.78 -37.84
C ARG A 48 -13.49 -7.53 -37.01
N TYR A 49 -12.54 -7.20 -36.16
CA TYR A 49 -12.47 -5.94 -35.41
C TYR A 49 -11.49 -5.01 -36.14
N SER A 50 -12.00 -3.93 -36.71
CA SER A 50 -11.21 -2.94 -37.46
C SER A 50 -10.99 -1.69 -36.60
N TYR A 51 -9.73 -1.29 -36.41
CA TYR A 51 -9.37 -0.22 -35.47
C TYR A 51 -8.92 1.03 -36.24
N TYR A 52 -9.65 2.12 -36.06
CA TYR A 52 -9.44 3.40 -36.73
C TYR A 52 -8.94 4.46 -35.75
N ASP A 53 -8.08 5.35 -36.23
CA ASP A 53 -7.72 6.57 -35.50
C ASP A 53 -8.81 7.65 -35.55
N SER A 54 -8.56 8.79 -34.89
CA SER A 54 -9.44 9.96 -34.87
C SER A 54 -9.61 10.65 -36.24
N SER A 55 -8.87 10.23 -37.27
CA SER A 55 -8.98 10.69 -38.66
C SER A 55 -9.63 9.64 -39.56
N ASP A 56 -10.31 8.64 -38.98
CA ASP A 56 -10.95 7.51 -39.67
C ASP A 56 -10.00 6.70 -40.57
N THR A 57 -8.70 6.72 -40.28
CA THR A 57 -7.71 5.89 -40.99
C THR A 57 -7.56 4.54 -40.28
N LEU A 58 -7.73 3.44 -41.03
CA LEU A 58 -7.55 2.08 -40.52
C LEU A 58 -6.08 1.86 -40.13
N GLN A 59 -5.82 1.48 -38.89
CA GLN A 59 -4.47 1.23 -38.37
C GLN A 59 -4.10 -0.27 -38.41
N TYR A 60 -5.05 -1.13 -38.04
CA TYR A 60 -4.94 -2.58 -38.09
C TYR A 60 -6.34 -3.21 -37.97
N TYR A 61 -6.44 -4.51 -38.23
CA TYR A 61 -7.63 -5.29 -37.89
C TYR A 61 -7.27 -6.62 -37.25
N GLU A 62 -8.22 -7.20 -36.51
CA GLU A 62 -8.11 -8.51 -35.88
C GLU A 62 -9.24 -9.43 -36.34
N ASP A 63 -8.89 -10.56 -36.95
CA ASP A 63 -9.82 -11.61 -37.37
C ASP A 63 -9.88 -12.68 -36.27
N ARG A 64 -11.02 -12.78 -35.58
CA ARG A 64 -11.23 -13.73 -34.49
C ARG A 64 -12.17 -14.84 -34.94
N TYR A 65 -11.62 -16.04 -35.15
CA TYR A 65 -12.35 -17.23 -35.55
C TYR A 65 -12.77 -18.03 -34.32
N SER A 66 -14.01 -18.50 -34.33
CA SER A 66 -14.62 -19.19 -33.18
C SER A 66 -15.19 -20.55 -33.56
N ALA A 67 -14.94 -21.53 -32.69
CA ALA A 67 -15.61 -22.82 -32.68
C ALA A 67 -16.25 -23.05 -31.30
N ASP A 68 -17.46 -23.62 -31.29
CA ASP A 68 -18.24 -23.88 -30.06
C ASP A 68 -18.32 -22.67 -29.11
N GLY A 69 -18.39 -21.47 -29.69
CA GLY A 69 -18.48 -20.21 -28.97
C GLY A 69 -17.25 -19.76 -28.23
N ARG A 70 -16.09 -20.35 -28.52
CA ARG A 70 -14.81 -19.89 -28.00
C ARG A 70 -13.95 -19.48 -29.17
N VAL A 71 -13.22 -18.38 -29.02
CA VAL A 71 -12.18 -18.01 -29.98
C VAL A 71 -11.17 -19.14 -30.00
N THR A 72 -11.06 -19.84 -31.13
CA THR A 72 -10.08 -20.90 -31.38
C THR A 72 -8.87 -20.37 -32.14
N GLN A 73 -9.00 -19.22 -32.78
CA GLN A 73 -7.90 -18.58 -33.52
C GLN A 73 -8.10 -17.07 -33.58
N SER A 74 -7.03 -16.29 -33.46
CA SER A 74 -7.05 -14.84 -33.60
C SER A 74 -5.86 -14.40 -34.44
N GLU A 75 -6.11 -13.72 -35.56
CA GLU A 75 -5.06 -13.17 -36.45
C GLU A 75 -5.10 -11.64 -36.39
N ARG A 76 -3.95 -10.99 -36.19
CA ARG A 76 -3.84 -9.52 -36.31
C ARG A 76 -3.12 -9.16 -37.58
N HIS A 77 -3.73 -8.29 -38.37
CA HIS A 77 -3.21 -7.83 -39.65
C HIS A 77 -2.92 -6.33 -39.62
N ALA A 78 -1.91 -5.89 -40.36
CA ALA A 78 -1.73 -4.49 -40.71
C ALA A 78 -2.90 -4.00 -41.59
N ALA A 79 -3.09 -2.68 -41.68
CA ALA A 79 -4.13 -2.08 -42.52
C ALA A 79 -4.05 -2.46 -44.02
N ASN A 80 -2.89 -2.89 -44.51
CA ASN A 80 -2.69 -3.40 -45.87
C ASN A 80 -3.04 -4.89 -46.06
N GLY A 81 -3.45 -5.59 -44.99
CA GLY A 81 -3.80 -7.02 -44.99
C GLY A 81 -2.67 -7.97 -44.57
N ASP A 82 -1.43 -7.51 -44.43
CA ASP A 82 -0.31 -8.37 -44.03
C ASP A 82 -0.49 -8.89 -42.61
N LEU A 83 -0.39 -10.21 -42.43
CA LEU A 83 -0.41 -10.85 -41.10
C LEU A 83 0.77 -10.34 -40.26
N ARG A 84 0.49 -9.86 -39.05
CA ARG A 84 1.52 -9.49 -38.05
C ARG A 84 1.82 -10.66 -37.12
N TYR A 85 0.78 -11.31 -36.62
CA TYR A 85 0.85 -12.49 -35.76
C TYR A 85 -0.49 -13.22 -35.69
N ALA A 86 -0.45 -14.47 -35.23
CA ALA A 86 -1.64 -15.26 -34.95
C ALA A 86 -1.54 -15.98 -33.60
N TYR A 87 -2.70 -16.24 -32.99
CA TYR A 87 -2.89 -17.15 -31.87
C TYR A 87 -3.80 -18.30 -32.27
N LEU A 88 -3.51 -19.50 -31.77
CA LEU A 88 -4.38 -20.68 -31.81
C LEU A 88 -4.71 -21.11 -30.38
N TYR A 89 -5.95 -21.52 -30.13
CA TYR A 89 -6.44 -21.94 -28.80
C TYR A 89 -7.16 -23.28 -28.89
N ARG A 90 -6.89 -24.18 -27.92
CA ARG A 90 -7.61 -25.45 -27.74
C ARG A 90 -8.30 -25.49 -26.40
N TYR A 91 -9.47 -26.12 -26.34
CA TYR A 91 -10.27 -26.27 -25.13
C TYR A 91 -10.54 -27.75 -24.85
N ASP A 92 -10.74 -28.11 -23.58
CA ASP A 92 -11.21 -29.44 -23.18
C ASP A 92 -12.76 -29.56 -23.30
N ALA A 93 -13.29 -30.73 -22.93
CA ALA A 93 -14.73 -30.99 -22.95
C ALA A 93 -15.52 -30.21 -21.88
N GLY A 94 -14.87 -29.71 -20.82
CA GLY A 94 -15.46 -28.76 -19.87
C GLY A 94 -15.48 -27.33 -20.40
N GLY A 95 -14.71 -27.05 -21.46
CA GLY A 95 -14.54 -25.74 -22.06
C GLY A 95 -13.40 -24.93 -21.46
N ASN A 96 -12.53 -25.53 -20.65
CA ASN A 96 -11.33 -24.90 -20.13
C ASN A 96 -10.29 -24.77 -21.25
N LYS A 97 -9.53 -23.66 -21.29
CA LYS A 97 -8.48 -23.46 -22.29
C LYS A 97 -7.24 -24.29 -21.95
N ILE A 98 -6.97 -25.34 -22.71
CA ILE A 98 -5.85 -26.28 -22.49
C ILE A 98 -4.62 -26.01 -23.36
N LEU A 99 -4.73 -25.13 -24.37
CA LEU A 99 -3.60 -24.68 -25.20
C LEU A 99 -3.77 -23.22 -25.62
N THR A 100 -2.66 -22.50 -25.68
CA THR A 100 -2.49 -21.25 -26.44
C THR A 100 -1.18 -21.35 -27.22
N ALA A 101 -1.18 -21.20 -28.54
CA ALA A 101 0.03 -21.20 -29.37
C ALA A 101 0.13 -19.88 -30.14
N TYR A 102 1.34 -19.31 -30.23
CA TYR A 102 1.60 -18.02 -30.88
C TYR A 102 2.51 -18.20 -32.10
N TYR A 103 2.10 -17.57 -33.20
CA TYR A 103 2.75 -17.62 -34.50
C TYR A 103 3.06 -16.19 -34.97
N ASP A 104 4.16 -16.03 -35.68
CA ASP A 104 4.55 -14.74 -36.27
C ASP A 104 3.87 -14.48 -37.64
N SER A 105 4.25 -13.36 -38.27
CA SER A 105 3.85 -12.97 -39.62
C SER A 105 4.19 -13.99 -40.71
N SER A 106 5.18 -14.86 -40.48
CA SER A 106 5.58 -15.95 -41.39
C SER A 106 4.82 -17.25 -41.11
N LYS A 107 3.83 -17.22 -40.20
CA LYS A 107 3.11 -18.39 -39.67
C LYS A 107 4.01 -19.42 -38.97
N ALA A 108 5.21 -19.02 -38.55
CA ALA A 108 6.10 -19.88 -37.78
C ALA A 108 5.69 -19.83 -36.30
N LEU A 109 5.51 -21.01 -35.69
CA LEU A 109 5.31 -21.14 -34.25
C LEU A 109 6.52 -20.51 -33.52
N ARG A 110 6.26 -19.75 -32.47
CA ARG A 110 7.30 -19.12 -31.64
C ARG A 110 7.30 -19.63 -30.20
N TRP A 111 6.11 -19.78 -29.61
CA TRP A 111 5.92 -20.40 -28.30
C TRP A 111 4.50 -20.96 -28.17
N PHE A 112 4.30 -21.85 -27.20
CA PHE A 112 2.97 -22.28 -26.79
C PHE A 112 2.89 -22.51 -25.27
N GLN A 113 1.71 -22.28 -24.71
CA GLN A 113 1.37 -22.54 -23.32
C GLN A 113 0.37 -23.69 -23.25
N ALA A 114 0.63 -24.64 -22.36
CA ALA A 114 -0.28 -25.72 -22.00
C ALA A 114 -0.83 -25.51 -20.58
N TYR A 115 -2.06 -25.95 -20.35
CA TYR A 115 -2.78 -25.73 -19.10
C TYR A 115 -3.40 -27.05 -18.63
N SER A 116 -3.39 -27.31 -17.31
CA SER A 116 -4.08 -28.46 -16.71
C SER A 116 -5.07 -28.02 -15.65
N PHE A 117 -6.20 -28.73 -15.56
CA PHE A 117 -7.30 -28.39 -14.65
C PHE A 117 -7.75 -29.62 -13.85
N ALA A 118 -8.14 -29.38 -12.59
CA ALA A 118 -8.93 -30.31 -11.79
C ALA A 118 -10.36 -29.77 -11.70
N GLY A 119 -11.22 -30.26 -12.59
CA GLY A 119 -12.55 -29.69 -12.80
C GLY A 119 -12.47 -28.37 -13.58
N ASP A 120 -12.90 -27.28 -12.95
CA ASP A 120 -12.81 -25.89 -13.44
C ASP A 120 -11.57 -25.14 -12.90
N ARG A 121 -10.83 -25.74 -11.96
CA ARG A 121 -9.68 -25.10 -11.29
C ARG A 121 -8.38 -25.35 -12.05
N LEU A 122 -7.71 -24.27 -12.44
CA LEU A 122 -6.41 -24.29 -13.09
C LEU A 122 -5.31 -24.76 -12.11
N GLU A 123 -4.75 -25.94 -12.30
CA GLU A 123 -3.66 -26.45 -11.44
C GLU A 123 -2.27 -26.08 -11.95
N THR A 124 -2.07 -26.03 -13.27
CA THR A 124 -0.75 -25.84 -13.88
C THR A 124 -0.85 -25.01 -15.17
N ILE A 125 0.10 -24.08 -15.36
CA ILE A 125 0.45 -23.49 -16.67
C ILE A 125 1.91 -23.88 -16.95
N ALA A 126 2.24 -24.23 -18.19
CA ALA A 126 3.62 -24.41 -18.64
C ALA A 126 3.81 -23.78 -20.03
N GLU A 127 4.85 -22.98 -20.20
CA GLU A 127 5.23 -22.38 -21.50
C GLU A 127 6.42 -23.10 -22.10
N TYR A 128 6.36 -23.29 -23.41
CA TYR A 128 7.34 -23.98 -24.23
C TYR A 128 7.71 -23.13 -25.44
N ASP A 129 8.95 -23.25 -25.90
CA ASP A 129 9.36 -22.69 -27.19
C ASP A 129 8.81 -23.51 -28.38
N ALA A 130 9.10 -23.06 -29.60
CA ALA A 130 8.72 -23.75 -30.83
C ALA A 130 9.36 -25.14 -31.02
N ALA A 131 10.40 -25.49 -30.25
CA ALA A 131 11.03 -26.81 -30.22
C ALA A 131 10.45 -27.70 -29.10
N SER A 132 9.39 -27.23 -28.43
CA SER A 132 8.74 -27.86 -27.27
C SER A 132 9.63 -28.01 -26.03
N ALA A 133 10.66 -27.16 -25.88
CA ALA A 133 11.46 -27.07 -24.65
C ALA A 133 10.79 -26.11 -23.66
N LEU A 134 10.64 -26.55 -22.40
CA LEU A 134 10.04 -25.76 -21.32
C LEU A 134 10.84 -24.48 -21.07
N GLN A 135 10.16 -23.34 -20.98
CA GLN A 135 10.75 -22.04 -20.64
C GLN A 135 10.48 -21.69 -19.17
N TRP A 136 9.24 -21.86 -18.73
CA TRP A 136 8.80 -21.70 -17.35
C TRP A 136 7.51 -22.49 -17.10
N SER A 137 7.18 -22.71 -15.83
CA SER A 137 5.87 -23.22 -15.43
C SER A 137 5.38 -22.57 -14.14
N ARG A 138 4.08 -22.66 -13.88
CA ARG A 138 3.44 -22.22 -12.64
C ARG A 138 2.43 -23.25 -12.19
N ARG A 139 2.35 -23.47 -10.88
CA ARG A 139 1.33 -24.31 -10.22
C ARG A 139 0.51 -23.55 -9.20
N TYR A 140 -0.68 -24.07 -8.96
CA TYR A 140 -1.66 -23.59 -8.00
C TYR A 140 -2.17 -24.77 -7.18
N ALA A 141 -2.34 -24.59 -5.86
CA ALA A 141 -3.07 -25.51 -5.01
C ALA A 141 -4.21 -24.79 -4.32
N TYR A 142 -5.33 -25.47 -4.22
CA TYR A 142 -6.58 -24.98 -3.65
C TYR A 142 -6.89 -25.72 -2.36
N GLY A 143 -7.52 -25.04 -1.41
CA GLY A 143 -7.89 -25.63 -0.13
C GLY A 143 -8.89 -26.77 -0.31
N ASP A 144 -8.75 -27.77 0.54
CA ASP A 144 -9.56 -29.00 0.58
C ASP A 144 -10.53 -29.02 1.78
N GLY A 145 -10.57 -27.95 2.59
CA GLY A 145 -11.26 -27.88 3.87
C GLY A 145 -10.42 -28.32 5.07
N THR A 146 -9.21 -28.85 4.87
CA THR A 146 -8.27 -29.20 5.96
C THR A 146 -7.06 -28.28 6.00
N SER A 147 -6.57 -27.87 4.83
CA SER A 147 -5.39 -27.00 4.62
C SER A 147 -5.75 -25.53 4.33
N GLY A 148 -7.04 -25.22 4.21
CA GLY A 148 -7.62 -23.92 3.90
C GLY A 148 -9.08 -24.08 3.46
N PRO A 149 -9.82 -22.99 3.19
CA PRO A 149 -11.22 -23.07 2.78
C PRO A 149 -11.37 -23.85 1.47
N LEU A 150 -12.44 -24.64 1.36
CA LEU A 150 -12.64 -25.55 0.23
C LEU A 150 -12.76 -24.77 -1.09
N GLY A 151 -11.74 -24.87 -1.94
CA GLY A 151 -11.69 -24.26 -3.27
C GLY A 151 -10.98 -22.92 -3.37
N GLU A 152 -10.57 -22.32 -2.26
CA GLU A 152 -9.79 -21.08 -2.28
C GLU A 152 -8.32 -21.35 -2.62
N LEU A 153 -7.65 -20.41 -3.29
CA LEU A 153 -6.23 -20.57 -3.67
C LEU A 153 -5.35 -20.49 -2.41
N VAL A 154 -4.76 -21.60 -1.96
CA VAL A 154 -3.90 -21.63 -0.76
C VAL A 154 -2.42 -21.48 -1.08
N ARG A 155 -1.96 -21.90 -2.26
CA ARG A 155 -0.56 -21.79 -2.69
C ARG A 155 -0.42 -21.54 -4.18
N SER A 156 0.61 -20.81 -4.58
CA SER A 156 1.12 -20.82 -5.96
C SER A 156 2.65 -20.90 -6.00
N ALA A 157 3.20 -21.51 -7.05
CA ALA A 157 4.64 -21.69 -7.25
C ALA A 157 5.00 -21.43 -8.72
N SER A 158 6.04 -20.66 -9.00
CA SER A 158 6.61 -20.48 -10.34
C SER A 158 7.97 -21.14 -10.43
N PHE A 159 8.29 -21.74 -11.58
CA PHE A 159 9.50 -22.52 -11.83
C PHE A 159 10.18 -22.10 -13.14
N ASN A 160 11.50 -22.19 -13.18
CA ASN A 160 12.30 -21.98 -14.40
C ASN A 160 12.24 -23.21 -15.35
N ALA A 161 12.93 -23.11 -16.49
CA ALA A 161 13.09 -24.19 -17.47
C ALA A 161 13.69 -25.49 -16.89
N ALA A 162 14.49 -25.42 -15.82
CA ALA A 162 15.07 -26.58 -15.14
C ALA A 162 14.11 -27.21 -14.11
N GLY A 163 12.94 -26.61 -13.84
CA GLY A 163 12.01 -27.04 -12.81
C GLY A 163 12.37 -26.57 -11.40
N GLU A 164 13.32 -25.64 -11.26
CA GLU A 164 13.69 -25.06 -9.96
C GLU A 164 12.68 -23.94 -9.60
N PRO A 165 12.22 -23.87 -8.34
CA PRO A 165 11.25 -22.85 -7.94
C PRO A 165 11.92 -21.47 -7.85
N THR A 166 11.34 -20.48 -8.53
CA THR A 166 11.87 -19.11 -8.63
C THR A 166 11.06 -18.09 -7.84
N ALA A 167 9.79 -18.39 -7.58
CA ALA A 167 8.89 -17.55 -6.80
C ALA A 167 7.65 -18.33 -6.35
N GLY A 168 6.85 -17.74 -5.46
CA GLY A 168 5.53 -18.26 -5.12
C GLY A 168 4.77 -17.40 -4.13
N SER A 169 3.64 -17.91 -3.68
CA SER A 169 2.80 -17.27 -2.67
C SER A 169 2.06 -18.29 -1.83
N VAL A 170 1.91 -18.03 -0.55
CA VAL A 170 1.07 -18.81 0.39
C VAL A 170 0.00 -17.88 0.95
N TYR A 171 -1.25 -18.34 0.93
CA TYR A 171 -2.42 -17.56 1.34
C TYR A 171 -3.04 -18.16 2.61
N ARG A 172 -3.47 -17.31 3.54
CA ARG A 172 -4.24 -17.68 4.73
C ARG A 172 -5.58 -16.95 4.71
N TYR A 173 -6.61 -17.64 5.19
CA TYR A 173 -8.01 -17.22 5.07
C TYR A 173 -8.71 -17.15 6.42
N ASP A 174 -9.58 -16.15 6.56
CA ASP A 174 -10.50 -15.97 7.67
C ASP A 174 -11.87 -15.59 7.09
N GLY A 175 -12.95 -16.11 7.69
CA GLY A 175 -14.31 -15.93 7.16
C GLY A 175 -14.52 -16.40 5.70
N GLY A 176 -13.64 -17.24 5.16
CA GLY A 176 -13.67 -17.67 3.75
C GLY A 176 -13.05 -16.68 2.76
N ARG A 177 -12.30 -15.67 3.21
CA ARG A 177 -11.56 -14.73 2.34
C ARG A 177 -10.10 -14.62 2.79
N ALA A 178 -9.19 -14.28 1.88
CA ALA A 178 -7.78 -14.08 2.25
C ALA A 178 -7.64 -12.93 3.27
N PHE A 179 -6.81 -13.14 4.29
CA PHE A 179 -6.42 -12.11 5.27
C PHE A 179 -4.90 -11.89 5.33
N LEU A 180 -4.10 -12.88 4.90
CA LEU A 180 -2.64 -12.77 4.78
C LEU A 180 -2.16 -13.52 3.54
N MET A 181 -1.26 -12.91 2.77
CA MET A 181 -0.48 -13.55 1.73
C MET A 181 1.01 -13.29 1.98
N THR A 182 1.81 -14.35 1.99
CA THR A 182 3.28 -14.27 1.97
C THR A 182 3.76 -14.52 0.55
N ALA A 183 4.56 -13.62 -0.01
CA ALA A 183 5.18 -13.77 -1.32
C ALA A 183 6.68 -14.13 -1.20
N TYR A 184 7.17 -14.95 -2.13
CA TYR A 184 8.53 -15.48 -2.15
C TYR A 184 9.19 -15.21 -3.50
N GLY A 185 10.50 -14.93 -3.49
CA GLY A 185 11.27 -14.63 -4.71
C GLY A 185 10.82 -13.36 -5.43
N GLY A 186 10.95 -13.32 -6.76
CA GLY A 186 10.70 -12.11 -7.56
C GLY A 186 9.23 -11.65 -7.70
N VAL A 187 8.29 -12.26 -6.98
CA VAL A 187 6.87 -11.87 -7.00
C VAL A 187 6.59 -10.77 -5.98
N SER A 188 5.90 -9.73 -6.42
CA SER A 188 5.27 -8.74 -5.54
C SER A 188 3.75 -8.93 -5.53
N VAL A 189 3.13 -8.50 -4.42
CA VAL A 189 1.69 -8.62 -4.16
C VAL A 189 0.82 -8.07 -5.30
N ALA A 190 1.26 -6.99 -5.95
CA ALA A 190 0.49 -6.28 -6.96
C ALA A 190 0.20 -7.07 -8.26
N ALA A 191 0.87 -8.21 -8.48
CA ALA A 191 0.84 -8.93 -9.76
C ALA A 191 -0.07 -10.19 -9.78
N ALA A 192 -0.88 -10.42 -8.73
CA ALA A 192 -1.57 -11.70 -8.53
C ALA A 192 -2.97 -11.85 -9.18
N GLY A 193 -3.58 -10.76 -9.66
CA GLY A 193 -4.95 -10.76 -10.20
C GLY A 193 -5.02 -10.89 -11.72
N ALA A 194 -5.43 -12.05 -12.24
CA ALA A 194 -5.80 -12.22 -13.66
C ALA A 194 -7.05 -13.12 -13.78
N SER A 195 -8.20 -12.51 -14.09
CA SER A 195 -9.48 -13.19 -14.27
C SER A 195 -9.65 -13.77 -15.68
N VAL A 196 -10.42 -14.86 -15.80
CA VAL A 196 -10.79 -15.50 -17.08
C VAL A 196 -12.31 -15.50 -17.22
N SER A 197 -12.83 -15.07 -18.36
CA SER A 197 -14.27 -15.15 -18.69
C SER A 197 -14.49 -15.55 -20.15
N GLY A 198 -15.67 -16.12 -20.44
CA GLY A 198 -16.07 -16.53 -21.78
C GLY A 198 -17.55 -16.93 -21.85
N SER A 199 -18.17 -16.79 -23.02
CA SER A 199 -19.56 -17.14 -23.31
C SER A 199 -19.72 -17.49 -24.80
N ALA A 200 -20.70 -18.32 -25.16
CA ALA A 200 -20.61 -19.15 -26.37
C ALA A 200 -21.77 -19.03 -27.40
N GLN A 201 -21.44 -18.92 -28.71
CA GLN A 201 -22.31 -19.19 -29.90
C GLN A 201 -21.49 -19.66 -31.16
N ALA A 202 -22.11 -20.23 -32.20
CA ALA A 202 -21.45 -21.05 -33.24
C ALA A 202 -21.68 -20.53 -34.70
N SER A 203 -20.83 -20.75 -35.72
CA SER A 203 -19.46 -21.34 -35.86
C SER A 203 -18.97 -21.31 -37.34
N ARG A 204 -17.75 -21.83 -37.63
CA ARG A 204 -17.17 -22.31 -38.92
C ARG A 204 -16.29 -21.38 -39.78
N SER A 205 -14.96 -21.40 -39.55
CA SER A 205 -13.92 -21.90 -40.49
C SER A 205 -12.53 -21.39 -40.09
N LEU A 206 -11.56 -22.30 -39.87
CA LEU A 206 -10.20 -21.96 -39.44
C LEU A 206 -9.28 -21.58 -40.62
N GLY A 207 -8.19 -20.87 -40.30
CA GLY A 207 -7.04 -20.72 -41.19
C GLY A 207 -5.96 -21.79 -40.95
N ASP A 208 -5.06 -21.97 -41.92
CA ASP A 208 -4.01 -23.00 -41.89
C ASP A 208 -2.89 -22.69 -40.86
N PHE A 209 -3.08 -23.07 -39.59
CA PHE A 209 -2.04 -23.09 -38.55
C PHE A 209 -1.93 -24.49 -37.93
N ALA A 210 -0.70 -25.02 -37.85
CA ALA A 210 -0.45 -26.36 -37.32
C ALA A 210 -0.36 -26.33 -35.78
N GLU A 211 -1.23 -27.09 -35.11
CA GLU A 211 -1.25 -27.21 -33.65
C GLU A 211 0.04 -27.89 -33.12
N PRO A 212 0.73 -27.33 -32.10
CA PRO A 212 1.91 -27.95 -31.51
C PRO A 212 1.57 -29.20 -30.69
N THR A 213 2.42 -30.22 -30.80
CA THR A 213 2.34 -31.41 -29.93
C THR A 213 2.78 -31.05 -28.51
N THR A 214 1.84 -31.08 -27.56
CA THR A 214 2.13 -30.85 -26.13
C THR A 214 2.98 -31.99 -25.56
N PRO A 215 4.16 -31.75 -24.98
CA PRO A 215 4.97 -32.79 -24.36
C PRO A 215 4.29 -33.40 -23.14
N ALA A 216 4.53 -34.70 -22.91
CA ALA A 216 4.26 -35.32 -21.62
C ALA A 216 5.35 -34.88 -20.62
N TYR A 217 5.13 -33.74 -19.96
CA TYR A 217 6.05 -33.18 -18.97
C TYR A 217 5.40 -33.13 -17.58
N SER A 218 6.09 -33.69 -16.58
CA SER A 218 5.69 -33.61 -15.18
C SER A 218 6.22 -32.31 -14.57
N VAL A 219 5.38 -31.28 -14.47
CA VAL A 219 5.71 -30.09 -13.68
C VAL A 219 5.96 -30.50 -12.22
N PRO A 220 6.97 -29.94 -11.52
CA PRO A 220 7.28 -30.28 -10.14
C PRO A 220 6.11 -30.09 -9.17
N ALA A 221 6.09 -30.82 -8.05
CA ALA A 221 5.14 -30.58 -6.98
C ALA A 221 5.31 -29.15 -6.41
N ILE A 222 4.24 -28.60 -5.81
CA ILE A 222 4.34 -27.32 -5.11
C ILE A 222 5.29 -27.47 -3.92
N PRO A 223 6.23 -26.53 -3.70
CA PRO A 223 7.16 -26.57 -2.57
C PRO A 223 6.45 -26.62 -1.20
N SER A 224 7.12 -27.26 -0.23
CA SER A 224 6.78 -27.12 1.19
C SER A 224 7.06 -25.69 1.68
N ASP A 225 6.55 -25.33 2.86
CA ASP A 225 6.80 -24.01 3.44
C ASP A 225 8.30 -23.76 3.70
N ASP A 226 9.04 -24.78 4.14
CA ASP A 226 10.50 -24.71 4.29
C ASP A 226 11.21 -24.43 2.97
N ALA A 227 10.74 -25.06 1.89
CA ALA A 227 11.30 -24.88 0.55
C ALA A 227 10.94 -23.52 -0.07
N PHE A 228 9.78 -22.96 0.26
CA PHE A 228 9.46 -21.56 -0.06
C PHE A 228 10.32 -20.58 0.77
N ALA A 229 10.47 -20.82 2.08
CA ALA A 229 11.30 -19.99 2.95
C ALA A 229 12.76 -19.93 2.47
N ALA A 230 13.29 -21.03 1.90
CA ALA A 230 14.63 -21.09 1.29
C ALA A 230 14.81 -20.21 0.04
N ILE A 231 13.72 -19.82 -0.66
CA ILE A 231 13.76 -18.85 -1.78
C ILE A 231 13.88 -17.41 -1.24
N GLY A 232 13.52 -17.20 0.03
CA GLY A 232 13.42 -15.89 0.66
C GLY A 232 12.04 -15.26 0.48
N VAL A 233 11.49 -14.73 1.57
CA VAL A 233 10.29 -13.88 1.54
C VAL A 233 10.64 -12.56 0.87
N SER A 234 9.78 -12.08 -0.02
CA SER A 234 9.93 -10.78 -0.70
C SER A 234 9.04 -9.70 -0.10
N SER A 235 7.82 -10.07 0.27
CA SER A 235 6.78 -9.16 0.74
C SER A 235 5.64 -9.93 1.41
N TYR A 236 4.82 -9.22 2.18
CA TYR A 236 3.54 -9.70 2.66
C TYR A 236 2.43 -8.76 2.21
N ALA A 237 1.19 -9.24 2.21
CA ALA A 237 0.03 -8.37 2.29
C ALA A 237 -1.01 -8.93 3.24
N CYS A 238 -1.64 -8.07 4.01
CA CYS A 238 -2.80 -8.40 4.81
C CYS A 238 -4.02 -7.56 4.41
N TRP A 239 -5.21 -8.09 4.72
CA TRP A 239 -6.49 -7.47 4.42
C TRP A 239 -7.33 -7.36 5.70
N LEU A 240 -7.75 -6.14 6.00
CA LEU A 240 -8.70 -5.82 7.07
C LEU A 240 -10.05 -5.48 6.43
N ARG A 241 -11.16 -5.82 7.08
CA ARG A 241 -12.51 -5.62 6.55
C ARG A 241 -13.46 -5.14 7.63
N ASP A 242 -14.43 -4.34 7.22
CA ASP A 242 -15.52 -3.86 8.06
C ASP A 242 -16.82 -3.79 7.25
N ALA A 243 -17.85 -3.12 7.78
CA ALA A 243 -19.15 -3.00 7.14
C ALA A 243 -19.17 -2.14 5.86
N TYR A 244 -18.13 -1.35 5.61
CA TYR A 244 -18.07 -0.35 4.53
C TYR A 244 -17.05 -0.70 3.44
N GLY A 245 -16.04 -1.53 3.71
CA GLY A 245 -15.00 -1.80 2.73
C GLY A 245 -13.89 -2.76 3.17
N GLU A 246 -12.78 -2.68 2.42
CA GLU A 246 -11.58 -3.49 2.61
C GLU A 246 -10.33 -2.60 2.60
N THR A 247 -9.46 -2.81 3.58
CA THR A 247 -8.14 -2.16 3.66
C THR A 247 -7.06 -3.20 3.38
N GLN A 248 -6.31 -3.05 2.28
CA GLN A 248 -5.12 -3.84 1.99
C GLN A 248 -3.87 -3.11 2.53
N VAL A 249 -3.05 -3.79 3.32
CA VAL A 249 -1.71 -3.31 3.72
C VAL A 249 -0.66 -4.22 3.10
N SER A 250 0.26 -3.65 2.32
CA SER A 250 1.42 -4.32 1.74
C SER A 250 2.67 -3.99 2.55
N LEU A 251 3.46 -5.02 2.85
CA LEU A 251 4.64 -4.96 3.71
C LEU A 251 5.85 -5.53 2.95
N ASP A 252 7.05 -5.02 3.23
CA ASP A 252 8.28 -5.66 2.75
C ASP A 252 8.62 -6.96 3.54
N SER A 253 9.69 -7.65 3.15
CA SER A 253 10.14 -8.87 3.83
C SER A 253 10.63 -8.69 5.26
N ALA A 254 10.78 -7.44 5.72
CA ALA A 254 11.12 -7.07 7.09
C ALA A 254 9.92 -6.50 7.87
N TRP A 255 8.70 -6.65 7.35
CA TRP A 255 7.43 -6.17 7.92
C TRP A 255 7.23 -4.65 7.93
N TYR A 256 7.95 -3.90 7.09
CA TYR A 256 7.77 -2.44 6.97
C TYR A 256 6.62 -2.15 6.00
N PRO A 257 5.58 -1.38 6.40
CA PRO A 257 4.50 -1.00 5.50
C PRO A 257 5.03 -0.21 4.30
N THR A 258 4.72 -0.64 3.09
CA THR A 258 5.14 0.02 1.83
C THR A 258 3.97 0.65 1.10
N ARG A 259 2.77 0.04 1.20
CA ARG A 259 1.54 0.58 0.62
C ARG A 259 0.34 0.21 1.47
N VAL A 260 -0.61 1.14 1.61
CA VAL A 260 -1.96 0.90 2.12
C VAL A 260 -2.96 1.29 1.02
N VAL A 261 -4.04 0.53 0.87
CA VAL A 261 -5.17 0.87 -0.01
C VAL A 261 -6.45 0.64 0.78
N ARG A 262 -7.40 1.56 0.65
CA ARG A 262 -8.75 1.43 1.17
C ARG A 262 -9.75 1.58 0.02
N GLU A 263 -10.43 0.49 -0.28
CA GLU A 263 -11.67 0.49 -1.07
C GLU A 263 -12.83 0.64 -0.07
N ASP A 264 -13.69 1.64 -0.24
CA ASP A 264 -14.78 1.93 0.69
C ASP A 264 -16.05 2.38 -0.05
N SER A 265 -17.17 1.70 0.23
CA SER A 265 -18.48 1.95 -0.39
C SER A 265 -19.09 3.33 -0.11
N ARG A 266 -18.52 4.11 0.82
CA ARG A 266 -18.90 5.51 1.07
C ARG A 266 -18.18 6.49 0.14
N LEU A 267 -17.14 6.05 -0.57
CA LEU A 267 -16.42 6.85 -1.56
C LEU A 267 -17.06 6.67 -2.94
N PRO A 268 -16.95 7.65 -3.86
CA PRO A 268 -17.39 7.50 -5.23
C PRO A 268 -16.70 6.33 -5.95
N ASP A 269 -17.42 5.64 -6.83
CA ASP A 269 -16.90 4.50 -7.60
C ASP A 269 -15.55 4.82 -8.26
N GLY A 270 -14.53 3.99 -7.98
CA GLY A 270 -13.17 4.14 -8.50
C GLY A 270 -12.32 5.23 -7.81
N LYS A 271 -12.71 5.71 -6.62
CA LYS A 271 -11.92 6.65 -5.80
C LYS A 271 -11.42 6.01 -4.51
N ASP A 272 -10.44 5.13 -4.63
CA ASP A 272 -9.75 4.54 -3.48
C ASP A 272 -8.89 5.58 -2.75
N VAL A 273 -8.77 5.43 -1.43
CA VAL A 273 -7.70 6.11 -0.67
C VAL A 273 -6.48 5.19 -0.68
N SER A 274 -5.30 5.70 -1.03
CA SER A 274 -4.07 4.91 -0.93
C SER A 274 -2.91 5.70 -0.34
N VAL A 275 -2.03 4.99 0.37
CA VAL A 275 -0.83 5.56 0.99
C VAL A 275 0.37 4.76 0.50
N THR A 276 1.47 5.43 0.14
CA THR A 276 2.76 4.79 -0.15
C THR A 276 3.82 5.33 0.80
N ILE A 277 4.64 4.44 1.36
CA ILE A 277 5.67 4.77 2.35
C ILE A 277 7.03 4.30 1.81
N GLU A 278 7.97 5.23 1.74
CA GLU A 278 9.36 5.01 1.32
C GLU A 278 10.25 5.00 2.57
N TRP A 279 11.15 4.02 2.66
CA TRP A 279 12.06 3.85 3.79
C TRP A 279 13.52 4.06 3.34
N ASP A 280 14.34 4.66 4.19
CA ASP A 280 15.78 4.80 3.93
C ASP A 280 16.58 3.54 4.33
N SER A 281 17.89 3.55 4.06
CA SER A 281 18.80 2.45 4.40
C SER A 281 18.94 2.18 5.91
N ASN A 282 18.47 3.10 6.76
CA ASN A 282 18.41 2.97 8.21
C ASN A 282 17.01 2.54 8.71
N ARG A 283 16.10 2.21 7.79
CA ARG A 283 14.71 1.85 8.03
C ARG A 283 13.90 2.93 8.75
N ARG A 284 14.09 4.18 8.33
CA ARG A 284 13.31 5.35 8.74
C ARG A 284 12.43 5.80 7.59
N ILE A 285 11.25 6.38 7.88
CA ILE A 285 10.36 6.93 6.85
C ILE A 285 11.08 8.08 6.15
N SER A 286 11.48 7.89 4.89
CA SER A 286 12.03 8.95 4.04
C SER A 286 10.93 9.69 3.30
N ARG A 287 9.78 9.04 3.06
CA ARG A 287 8.61 9.68 2.45
C ARG A 287 7.31 8.97 2.79
N LYS A 288 6.22 9.73 2.93
CA LYS A 288 4.85 9.22 2.98
C LYS A 288 3.99 10.04 2.01
N LYS A 289 3.31 9.38 1.07
CA LYS A 289 2.35 10.00 0.15
C LYS A 289 0.98 9.40 0.35
N SER A 290 -0.05 10.25 0.42
CA SER A 290 -1.45 9.87 0.44
C SER A 290 -2.14 10.36 -0.84
N TYR A 291 -2.95 9.50 -1.43
CA TYR A 291 -3.68 9.75 -2.67
C TYR A 291 -5.18 9.52 -2.48
N TYR A 292 -5.96 10.27 -3.25
CA TYR A 292 -7.39 10.07 -3.43
C TYR A 292 -7.66 9.81 -4.92
N GLY A 293 -7.93 8.55 -5.27
CA GLY A 293 -7.80 8.06 -6.64
C GLY A 293 -6.41 8.36 -7.22
N SER A 294 -6.36 9.04 -8.37
CA SER A 294 -5.13 9.50 -9.03
C SER A 294 -4.52 10.78 -8.42
N THR A 295 -5.23 11.49 -7.54
CA THR A 295 -4.79 12.80 -7.02
C THR A 295 -3.86 12.64 -5.83
N LEU A 296 -2.66 13.24 -5.88
CA LEU A 296 -1.76 13.35 -4.72
C LEU A 296 -2.34 14.34 -3.71
N ALA A 297 -3.02 13.81 -2.69
CA ALA A 297 -3.61 14.60 -1.63
C ALA A 297 -2.54 15.20 -0.71
N PHE A 298 -1.58 14.40 -0.27
CA PHE A 298 -0.54 14.83 0.67
C PHE A 298 0.77 14.08 0.44
N ASP A 299 1.89 14.75 0.57
CA ASP A 299 3.24 14.18 0.47
C ASP A 299 4.11 14.79 1.55
N VAL A 300 4.73 13.96 2.38
CA VAL A 300 5.70 14.34 3.41
C VAL A 300 7.01 13.66 3.08
N ALA A 301 8.03 14.44 2.73
CA ALA A 301 9.40 13.97 2.55
C ALA A 301 10.24 14.32 3.79
N MET A 302 10.95 13.34 4.35
CA MET A 302 11.80 13.51 5.52
C MET A 302 13.27 13.33 5.16
N SER A 303 14.12 14.19 5.72
CA SER A 303 15.58 14.05 5.69
C SER A 303 16.14 13.98 7.10
N TYR A 304 17.34 13.42 7.25
CA TYR A 304 17.95 13.13 8.53
C TYR A 304 19.42 13.58 8.58
N THR A 305 19.93 13.88 9.77
CA THR A 305 21.37 14.10 10.00
C THR A 305 22.17 12.80 9.84
N PRO A 306 23.51 12.87 9.66
CA PRO A 306 24.38 11.68 9.62
C PRO A 306 24.30 10.83 10.89
N GLU A 307 24.12 11.45 12.06
CA GLU A 307 23.99 10.81 13.37
C GLU A 307 22.63 10.13 13.53
N GLY A 308 21.62 10.66 12.83
CA GLY A 308 20.37 9.96 12.57
C GLY A 308 19.09 10.71 12.91
N TYR A 309 19.17 11.94 13.38
CA TYR A 309 18.02 12.73 13.84
C TYR A 309 17.23 13.34 12.66
N PRO A 310 15.90 13.54 12.77
CA PRO A 310 15.13 14.24 11.74
C PRO A 310 15.67 15.66 11.52
N LEU A 311 16.07 16.00 10.31
CA LEU A 311 16.65 17.31 9.96
C LEU A 311 15.63 18.23 9.30
N ARG A 312 14.80 17.69 8.41
CA ARG A 312 13.75 18.43 7.71
C ARG A 312 12.58 17.53 7.38
N ALA A 313 11.36 18.03 7.50
CA ALA A 313 10.18 17.47 6.86
C ALA A 313 9.60 18.51 5.89
N SER A 314 9.43 18.15 4.63
CA SER A 314 8.84 19.00 3.58
C SER A 314 7.48 18.44 3.19
N THR A 315 6.44 19.27 3.19
CA THR A 315 5.08 18.86 2.86
C THR A 315 4.59 19.49 1.55
N SER A 316 3.80 18.74 0.79
CA SER A 316 3.12 19.21 -0.41
C SER A 316 1.85 18.38 -0.69
N GLY A 317 1.16 18.64 -1.80
CA GLY A 317 -0.06 17.94 -2.19
C GLY A 317 -1.30 18.84 -2.16
N ALA A 318 -2.38 18.36 -2.76
CA ALA A 318 -3.61 19.12 -2.94
C ALA A 318 -4.31 19.52 -1.62
N ALA A 319 -4.13 18.75 -0.54
CA ALA A 319 -4.75 18.99 0.76
C ALA A 319 -4.26 20.25 1.49
N LEU A 320 -3.15 20.83 1.04
CA LEU A 320 -2.51 21.97 1.70
C LEU A 320 -2.87 23.28 1.00
N LEU A 321 -3.37 24.25 1.78
CA LEU A 321 -3.48 25.64 1.33
C LEU A 321 -2.11 26.22 0.94
N LEU A 322 -1.05 25.80 1.66
CA LEU A 322 0.34 26.16 1.38
C LEU A 322 1.30 25.02 1.79
N PRO A 323 2.29 24.67 0.95
CA PRO A 323 3.38 23.76 1.31
C PRO A 323 4.15 24.26 2.54
N LEU A 324 4.47 23.37 3.48
CA LEU A 324 5.20 23.68 4.72
C LEU A 324 6.53 22.91 4.78
N ASP A 325 7.56 23.61 5.23
CA ASP A 325 8.91 23.11 5.48
C ASP A 325 9.21 23.22 6.97
N TYR A 326 9.43 22.09 7.63
CA TYR A 326 9.81 21.99 9.03
C TYR A 326 11.31 21.72 9.10
N ALA A 327 12.11 22.62 9.64
CA ALA A 327 13.57 22.45 9.75
C ALA A 327 13.99 22.39 11.23
N LEU A 328 14.84 21.42 11.58
CA LEU A 328 15.23 21.15 12.97
C LEU A 328 16.73 21.33 13.19
N ALA A 329 17.08 22.09 14.23
CA ALA A 329 18.45 22.27 14.67
C ALA A 329 18.71 21.50 15.98
N TYR A 330 19.90 20.91 16.10
CA TYR A 330 20.29 20.09 17.25
C TYR A 330 21.61 20.57 17.88
N GLU A 331 21.67 20.53 19.20
CA GLU A 331 22.91 20.67 19.97
C GLU A 331 23.13 19.42 20.83
N ALA A 332 24.31 18.81 20.73
CA ALA A 332 24.67 17.58 21.46
C ALA A 332 23.61 16.45 21.39
N GLY A 333 22.97 16.29 20.23
CA GLY A 333 21.93 15.28 19.99
C GLY A 333 20.54 15.62 20.55
N ARG A 334 20.26 16.89 20.86
CA ARG A 334 18.98 17.39 21.39
C ARG A 334 18.44 18.49 20.48
N PRO A 335 17.14 18.52 20.13
CA PRO A 335 16.57 19.63 19.38
C PRO A 335 16.66 20.91 20.22
N VAL A 336 17.04 22.01 19.59
CA VAL A 336 17.08 23.35 20.19
C VAL A 336 16.16 24.33 19.46
N ARG A 337 15.89 24.07 18.17
CA ARG A 337 15.02 24.90 17.34
C ARG A 337 14.23 24.05 16.33
N LEU A 338 12.97 24.41 16.11
CA LEU A 338 12.14 23.97 14.99
C LEU A 338 11.64 25.22 14.25
N ASP A 339 12.04 25.41 13.01
CA ASP A 339 11.52 26.46 12.13
C ASP A 339 10.39 25.90 11.27
N VAL A 340 9.27 26.63 11.16
CA VAL A 340 8.15 26.34 10.26
C VAL A 340 8.16 27.38 9.16
N GLN A 341 8.36 26.92 7.92
CA GLN A 341 8.61 27.77 6.76
C GLN A 341 7.62 27.47 5.64
N SER A 342 7.39 28.43 4.75
CA SER A 342 6.76 28.19 3.44
C SER A 342 7.49 29.01 2.38
N ALA A 343 7.82 28.38 1.24
CA ALA A 343 8.60 28.99 0.16
C ALA A 343 9.90 29.70 0.62
N GLY A 344 10.54 29.21 1.69
CA GLY A 344 11.75 29.80 2.28
C GLY A 344 11.52 30.99 3.23
N THR A 345 10.27 31.36 3.51
CA THR A 345 9.90 32.36 4.52
C THR A 345 9.53 31.66 5.83
N THR A 346 10.14 32.02 6.95
CA THR A 346 9.73 31.54 8.27
C THR A 346 8.38 32.15 8.64
N LEU A 347 7.42 31.29 9.00
CA LEU A 347 6.08 31.69 9.44
C LEU A 347 5.99 31.72 10.96
N GLN A 348 6.60 30.73 11.62
CA GLN A 348 6.68 30.52 13.06
C GLN A 348 7.94 29.73 13.37
N TRP A 349 8.45 29.83 14.61
CA TRP A 349 9.52 28.95 15.09
C TRP A 349 9.42 28.67 16.58
N PHE A 350 10.02 27.55 16.99
CA PHE A 350 9.93 27.02 18.35
C PHE A 350 11.33 26.83 18.93
N GLU A 351 11.57 27.34 20.13
CA GLU A 351 12.80 27.16 20.92
C GLU A 351 12.60 26.07 21.97
N TYR A 352 13.52 25.11 22.07
CA TYR A 352 13.48 24.04 23.07
C TYR A 352 14.46 24.35 24.21
N ALA A 353 13.95 24.83 25.34
CA ALA A 353 14.73 25.22 26.51
C ALA A 353 14.62 24.18 27.64
N TYR A 354 15.76 23.62 28.07
CA TYR A 354 15.83 22.59 29.11
C TYR A 354 16.35 23.17 30.43
N SER A 355 15.76 22.80 31.57
CA SER A 355 16.19 23.31 32.89
C SER A 355 17.31 22.50 33.56
N GLY A 356 17.67 21.35 32.99
CA GLY A 356 18.79 20.50 33.42
C GLY A 356 19.48 19.84 32.22
N PRO A 357 20.51 19.00 32.43
CA PRO A 357 21.15 18.25 31.35
C PRO A 357 20.41 16.93 31.07
N PRO A 358 19.58 16.80 30.01
CA PRO A 358 18.99 15.52 29.64
C PRO A 358 20.06 14.51 29.16
N ALA A 359 19.75 13.22 29.28
CA ALA A 359 20.56 12.18 28.67
C ALA A 359 20.55 12.33 27.13
N PRO A 360 21.66 12.05 26.42
CA PRO A 360 21.66 12.01 24.96
C PRO A 360 20.75 10.88 24.46
N LEU A 361 20.06 11.13 23.35
CA LEU A 361 19.24 10.12 22.66
C LEU A 361 20.09 8.98 22.12
N SER A 362 19.61 7.73 22.24
CA SER A 362 20.09 6.66 21.38
C SER A 362 19.45 6.73 19.99
N LEU A 363 20.15 6.20 18.99
CA LEU A 363 19.66 6.16 17.61
C LEU A 363 18.44 5.23 17.43
N GLU A 364 18.27 4.25 18.32
CA GLU A 364 17.12 3.34 18.32
C GLU A 364 15.87 4.07 18.86
N GLU A 365 16.02 4.84 19.94
CA GLU A 365 14.97 5.68 20.52
C GLU A 365 14.55 6.85 19.61
N ALA A 366 15.45 7.32 18.75
CA ALA A 366 15.15 8.30 17.71
C ALA A 366 14.43 7.70 16.48
N ARG A 367 14.27 6.37 16.42
CA ARG A 367 13.57 5.63 15.35
C ARG A 367 12.23 5.05 15.78
N THR A 368 11.97 4.93 17.08
CA THR A 368 10.70 4.45 17.64
C THR A 368 9.71 5.60 17.77
N VAL A 369 8.57 5.50 17.08
CA VAL A 369 7.45 6.45 17.23
C VAL A 369 6.51 5.98 18.36
N ASP A 370 7.08 5.92 19.56
CA ASP A 370 6.27 6.14 20.76
C ASP A 370 6.51 7.60 21.20
N PRO A 371 5.68 8.55 20.74
CA PRO A 371 5.79 9.95 21.14
C PRO A 371 5.38 10.16 22.61
N PHE A 372 4.89 9.11 23.30
CA PHE A 372 4.30 9.15 24.62
C PHE A 372 5.22 8.55 25.70
N ALA A 373 5.96 7.45 25.47
CA ALA A 373 7.04 7.00 26.38
C ALA A 373 8.17 8.05 26.56
N PHE A 374 8.20 9.02 25.66
CA PHE A 374 9.05 10.20 25.71
C PHE A 374 8.64 11.24 26.77
N LEU A 375 7.35 11.33 27.14
CA LEU A 375 6.80 12.46 27.88
C LEU A 375 7.20 12.48 29.37
N ASP A 376 7.29 11.32 30.04
CA ASP A 376 7.82 11.20 31.41
C ASP A 376 9.26 11.77 31.53
N GLY A 377 10.05 11.60 30.47
CA GLY A 377 11.40 12.13 30.38
C GLY A 377 11.46 13.66 30.27
N LEU A 378 10.45 14.28 29.66
CA LEU A 378 10.39 15.73 29.45
C LEU A 378 10.07 16.52 30.71
N ALA A 379 9.09 16.06 31.50
CA ALA A 379 8.78 16.66 32.79
C ALA A 379 10.02 16.67 33.71
N THR A 380 10.76 15.55 33.71
CA THR A 380 12.01 15.41 34.49
C THR A 380 13.13 16.31 33.96
N ALA A 381 13.15 16.64 32.65
CA ALA A 381 14.11 17.56 32.04
C ALA A 381 13.71 19.05 32.16
N GLY A 382 12.49 19.33 32.65
CA GLY A 382 11.92 20.67 32.72
C GLY A 382 11.92 21.39 31.38
N LEU A 383 11.48 20.70 30.32
CA LEU A 383 11.37 21.30 28.99
C LEU A 383 10.34 22.43 29.00
N LYS A 384 10.73 23.57 28.44
CA LYS A 384 9.85 24.63 27.97
C LYS A 384 10.04 24.78 26.47
N ILE A 385 8.94 24.82 25.72
CA ILE A 385 8.93 25.19 24.31
C ILE A 385 8.43 26.63 24.22
N ARG A 386 9.22 27.55 23.66
CA ARG A 386 8.77 28.92 23.38
C ARG A 386 8.40 29.02 21.91
N HIS A 387 7.20 29.49 21.62
CA HIS A 387 6.68 29.66 20.27
C HIS A 387 6.78 31.14 19.89
N TYR A 388 7.44 31.43 18.78
CA TYR A 388 7.58 32.76 18.19
C TYR A 388 6.94 32.79 16.79
N ASP A 389 6.43 33.94 16.38
CA ASP A 389 6.02 34.17 15.00
C ASP A 389 7.21 34.46 14.06
N GLY A 390 6.94 34.68 12.78
CA GLY A 390 7.94 34.97 11.76
C GLY A 390 8.66 36.32 11.91
N ASP A 391 8.16 37.21 12.79
CA ASP A 391 8.74 38.51 13.12
C ASP A 391 9.50 38.49 14.47
N ASP A 392 9.82 37.30 14.98
CA ASP A 392 10.49 37.02 16.27
C ASP A 392 9.70 37.48 17.52
N ALA A 393 8.40 37.72 17.44
CA ALA A 393 7.57 38.01 18.60
C ALA A 393 7.13 36.72 19.32
N LEU A 394 7.30 36.67 20.64
CA LEU A 394 6.84 35.55 21.46
C LEU A 394 5.31 35.49 21.45
N VAL A 395 4.75 34.33 21.07
CA VAL A 395 3.31 34.03 21.05
C VAL A 395 2.88 33.38 22.36
N GLU A 396 3.59 32.33 22.76
CA GLU A 396 3.26 31.50 23.93
C GLU A 396 4.47 30.69 24.43
N THR A 397 4.33 30.11 25.62
CA THR A 397 5.29 29.16 26.19
C THR A 397 4.56 27.92 26.70
N ILE A 398 4.99 26.74 26.26
CA ILE A 398 4.46 25.44 26.68
C ILE A 398 5.44 24.81 27.67
N GLU A 399 4.98 24.49 28.88
CA GLU A 399 5.79 23.90 29.96
C GLU A 399 5.35 22.47 30.29
N PHE A 400 6.32 21.55 30.31
CA PHE A 400 6.11 20.13 30.53
C PHE A 400 6.25 19.78 32.02
N THR A 401 5.20 19.23 32.63
CA THR A 401 5.13 18.91 34.06
C THR A 401 4.53 17.53 34.30
N ALA A 402 5.06 16.75 35.24
CA ALA A 402 4.51 15.44 35.59
C ALA A 402 3.31 15.60 36.52
N GLU A 403 2.23 14.89 36.25
CA GLU A 403 1.02 14.87 37.08
C GLU A 403 0.54 13.41 37.26
N GLY A 404 0.85 12.82 38.42
CA GLY A 404 0.53 11.42 38.71
C GLY A 404 1.36 10.45 37.86
N THR A 405 0.67 9.58 37.12
CA THR A 405 1.24 8.71 36.07
C THR A 405 1.05 9.31 34.67
N GLY A 406 0.93 10.63 34.56
CA GLY A 406 0.67 11.35 33.32
C GLY A 406 1.52 12.59 33.13
N LEU A 407 1.48 13.13 31.92
CA LEU A 407 2.10 14.40 31.57
C LEU A 407 1.04 15.49 31.44
N ARG A 408 1.29 16.61 32.11
CA ARG A 408 0.59 17.88 31.89
C ARG A 408 1.46 18.88 31.12
N LEU A 409 0.87 19.47 30.08
CA LEU A 409 1.45 20.54 29.28
C LEU A 409 0.70 21.83 29.61
N ASN A 410 1.34 22.75 30.35
CA ASN A 410 0.75 24.06 30.67
C ASN A 410 1.07 25.05 29.53
N VAL A 411 0.06 25.77 29.05
CA VAL A 411 0.21 26.77 27.98
C VAL A 411 0.06 28.18 28.57
N TYR A 412 1.13 28.95 28.51
CA TYR A 412 1.18 30.35 28.95
C TYR A 412 1.19 31.27 27.74
N ASP A 413 0.45 32.38 27.80
CA ASP A 413 0.52 33.42 26.77
C ASP A 413 1.89 34.16 26.76
N ALA A 414 2.09 35.04 25.79
CA ALA A 414 3.28 35.89 25.66
C ALA A 414 3.60 36.75 26.91
N SER A 415 2.62 36.99 27.79
CA SER A 415 2.80 37.74 29.04
C SER A 415 3.15 36.85 30.24
N GLY A 416 3.09 35.53 30.07
CA GLY A 416 3.33 34.53 31.11
C GLY A 416 2.10 34.14 31.91
N VAL A 417 0.88 34.48 31.45
CA VAL A 417 -0.37 34.09 32.10
C VAL A 417 -0.82 32.73 31.58
N LEU A 418 -1.22 31.82 32.48
CA LEU A 418 -1.73 30.50 32.12
C LEU A 418 -3.05 30.63 31.36
N ASN A 419 -3.08 30.19 30.11
CA ASN A 419 -4.25 30.18 29.24
C ASN A 419 -5.05 28.87 29.41
N GLY A 420 -4.35 27.74 29.51
CA GLY A 420 -4.94 26.41 29.69
C GLY A 420 -3.89 25.32 29.81
N TYR A 421 -4.33 24.06 29.78
CA TYR A 421 -3.41 22.92 29.80
C TYR A 421 -3.97 21.68 29.10
N TYR A 422 -3.06 20.81 28.67
CA TYR A 422 -3.37 19.47 28.20
C TYR A 422 -2.89 18.43 29.22
N LEU A 423 -3.58 17.30 29.30
CA LEU A 423 -3.22 16.15 30.15
C LEU A 423 -3.24 14.87 29.32
N ALA A 424 -2.11 14.19 29.25
CA ALA A 424 -1.97 12.82 28.76
C ALA A 424 -1.87 11.87 29.97
N ALA A 425 -2.75 10.88 30.06
CA ALA A 425 -2.77 9.92 31.17
C ALA A 425 -2.53 8.49 30.66
N TYR A 426 -1.78 7.71 31.43
CA TYR A 426 -1.29 6.39 31.02
C TYR A 426 -1.92 5.24 31.82
N SER A 427 -2.02 4.08 31.19
CA SER A 427 -2.39 2.82 31.81
C SER A 427 -1.24 2.24 32.66
N GLY A 428 -1.53 1.17 33.41
CA GLY A 428 -0.51 0.46 34.19
C GLY A 428 0.62 -0.16 33.36
N ASP A 429 0.39 -0.36 32.05
CA ASP A 429 1.36 -0.91 31.10
C ASP A 429 2.17 0.18 30.37
N SER A 430 2.10 1.43 30.84
CA SER A 430 2.78 2.60 30.24
C SER A 430 2.31 2.99 28.83
N LEU A 431 1.14 2.50 28.39
CA LEU A 431 0.47 2.97 27.17
C LEU A 431 -0.41 4.18 27.49
N ILE A 432 -0.57 5.13 26.57
CA ILE A 432 -1.47 6.26 26.77
C ILE A 432 -2.93 5.77 26.80
N ALA A 433 -3.64 6.02 27.89
CA ALA A 433 -5.04 5.67 28.05
C ALA A 433 -5.95 6.81 27.55
N SER A 434 -5.53 8.07 27.71
CA SER A 434 -6.30 9.24 27.24
C SER A 434 -5.45 10.49 27.02
N LEU A 435 -5.97 11.39 26.19
CA LEU A 435 -5.51 12.77 26.04
C LEU A 435 -6.70 13.73 26.28
N SER A 436 -6.52 14.84 26.98
CA SER A 436 -7.60 15.81 27.26
C SER A 436 -7.09 17.25 27.35
N SER A 437 -7.96 18.22 27.07
CA SER A 437 -7.68 19.66 27.13
C SER A 437 -8.57 20.37 28.15
N TYR A 438 -8.02 21.38 28.82
CA TYR A 438 -8.63 22.12 29.92
C TYR A 438 -8.32 23.61 29.84
N ASP A 439 -9.24 24.46 30.30
CA ASP A 439 -8.99 25.89 30.50
C ASP A 439 -8.08 26.19 31.72
N SER A 440 -7.72 27.46 31.91
CA SER A 440 -6.95 27.92 33.07
C SER A 440 -7.63 27.68 34.43
N ALA A 441 -8.94 27.43 34.46
CA ALA A 441 -9.72 27.14 35.68
C ALA A 441 -9.88 25.63 35.95
N GLY A 442 -9.45 24.76 35.02
CA GLY A 442 -9.56 23.31 35.11
C GLY A 442 -10.86 22.71 34.55
N ALA A 443 -11.65 23.47 33.80
CA ALA A 443 -12.80 22.92 33.08
C ALA A 443 -12.33 22.20 31.80
N LYS A 444 -12.75 20.94 31.62
CA LYS A 444 -12.41 20.13 30.45
C LYS A 444 -13.16 20.62 29.20
N HIS A 445 -12.43 20.87 28.11
CA HIS A 445 -12.99 21.20 26.80
C HIS A 445 -13.26 19.94 25.96
N TRP A 446 -12.28 19.04 25.85
CA TRP A 446 -12.38 17.80 25.08
C TRP A 446 -11.47 16.71 25.64
N GLY A 447 -11.68 15.46 25.22
CA GLY A 447 -10.77 14.35 25.48
C GLY A 447 -11.04 13.12 24.63
N TYR A 448 -10.00 12.33 24.38
CA TYR A 448 -10.00 11.05 23.67
C TYR A 448 -9.48 9.94 24.57
N GLU A 449 -9.91 8.70 24.32
CA GLU A 449 -9.44 7.46 24.98
C GLU A 449 -8.98 6.47 23.89
N TYR A 450 -7.96 5.66 24.17
CA TYR A 450 -7.31 4.80 23.17
C TYR A 450 -7.49 3.29 23.46
N GLY A 451 -7.79 2.51 22.42
CA GLY A 451 -7.92 1.04 22.46
C GLY A 451 -6.79 0.32 21.70
N TYR A 452 -6.35 -0.84 22.20
CA TYR A 452 -5.17 -1.56 21.68
C TYR A 452 -5.43 -3.04 21.32
N ALA A 453 -6.69 -3.50 21.27
CA ALA A 453 -7.03 -4.92 21.17
C ALA A 453 -6.67 -5.59 19.83
N ASP A 454 -6.81 -4.86 18.71
CA ASP A 454 -6.64 -5.43 17.37
C ASP A 454 -5.17 -5.72 17.03
N ALA A 455 -4.26 -4.86 17.51
CA ALA A 455 -2.82 -5.00 17.28
C ALA A 455 -2.23 -6.28 17.91
N ALA A 456 -2.75 -6.70 19.08
CA ALA A 456 -2.35 -7.95 19.71
C ALA A 456 -2.76 -9.18 18.88
N SER A 457 -3.98 -9.16 18.33
CA SER A 457 -4.56 -10.27 17.58
C SER A 457 -3.79 -10.58 16.27
N LEU A 458 -3.23 -9.55 15.61
CA LEU A 458 -2.45 -9.75 14.39
C LEU A 458 -1.08 -10.40 14.66
N ALA A 459 -0.44 -10.07 15.78
CA ALA A 459 0.88 -10.62 16.14
C ALA A 459 0.82 -12.13 16.42
N ASP A 460 -0.21 -12.57 17.15
CA ASP A 460 -0.48 -13.99 17.39
C ASP A 460 -0.67 -14.77 16.07
N ALA A 461 -1.40 -14.19 15.10
CA ALA A 461 -1.63 -14.79 13.79
C ALA A 461 -0.36 -14.85 12.89
N ALA A 462 0.60 -13.96 13.13
CA ALA A 462 1.91 -13.97 12.46
C ALA A 462 2.87 -15.02 13.06
N GLY A 463 2.63 -15.49 14.29
CA GLY A 463 3.57 -16.31 15.04
C GLY A 463 4.78 -15.52 15.56
N ALA A 464 4.68 -14.19 15.60
CA ALA A 464 5.65 -13.31 16.21
C ALA A 464 5.51 -13.37 17.74
N THR A 465 6.60 -13.15 18.48
CA THR A 465 6.52 -13.10 19.95
C THR A 465 6.25 -11.67 20.42
N LEU A 466 5.68 -11.53 21.62
CA LEU A 466 5.51 -10.24 22.27
C LEU A 466 6.85 -9.47 22.49
N ALA A 467 8.01 -10.14 22.35
CA ALA A 467 9.32 -9.50 22.41
C ALA A 467 9.71 -8.79 21.10
N ASP A 468 9.05 -9.10 19.98
CA ASP A 468 9.27 -8.48 18.66
C ASP A 468 8.48 -7.16 18.48
N PHE A 469 7.61 -6.82 19.44
CA PHE A 469 6.71 -5.66 19.39
C PHE A 469 7.36 -4.26 19.28
N PRO A 470 8.62 -4.00 19.68
CA PRO A 470 9.26 -2.72 19.38
C PRO A 470 9.36 -2.42 17.87
N GLU A 471 9.39 -3.44 17.01
CA GLU A 471 9.28 -3.27 15.54
C GLU A 471 7.80 -3.12 15.09
N LEU A 472 6.83 -3.69 15.83
CA LEU A 472 5.37 -3.55 15.58
C LEU A 472 4.81 -2.19 16.03
N GLY A 473 5.55 -1.36 16.77
CA GLY A 473 5.23 0.06 16.97
C GLY A 473 5.16 0.86 15.66
N ARG A 474 5.66 0.31 14.54
CA ARG A 474 5.48 0.86 13.19
C ARG A 474 4.16 0.47 12.53
N LEU A 475 3.44 -0.51 13.09
CA LEU A 475 2.04 -0.71 12.73
C LEU A 475 1.18 0.37 13.37
N SER A 476 1.36 0.82 14.62
CA SER A 476 0.44 1.84 15.19
C SER A 476 0.36 3.16 14.40
N GLU A 477 1.41 3.62 13.70
CA GLU A 477 1.31 4.78 12.77
C GLU A 477 0.44 4.52 11.50
N ALA A 478 0.01 3.28 11.28
CA ALA A 478 -0.77 2.80 10.14
C ALA A 478 -1.93 1.86 10.53
N TYR A 479 -2.13 1.61 11.84
CA TYR A 479 -2.93 0.50 12.38
C TYR A 479 -3.73 0.91 13.63
N ILE A 480 -3.86 2.21 13.90
CA ILE A 480 -5.04 2.65 14.63
C ILE A 480 -6.19 2.48 13.63
N THR A 481 -6.87 1.35 13.74
CA THR A 481 -8.12 1.05 13.03
C THR A 481 -9.12 2.18 13.24
N ASP A 482 -9.15 2.72 14.46
CA ASP A 482 -9.90 3.93 14.81
C ASP A 482 -9.36 5.20 14.13
N ASP A 483 -8.06 5.44 13.90
CA ASP A 483 -7.62 6.63 13.12
C ASP A 483 -8.03 6.50 11.65
N ILE A 484 -8.02 5.31 11.04
CA ILE A 484 -8.52 5.16 9.66
C ILE A 484 -10.05 5.31 9.64
N LEU A 485 -10.74 4.86 10.69
CA LEU A 485 -12.19 5.03 10.83
C LEU A 485 -12.59 6.47 11.15
N ASP A 486 -11.81 7.20 11.95
CA ASP A 486 -11.99 8.60 12.37
C ASP A 486 -11.48 9.57 11.32
N TYR A 487 -10.45 9.21 10.55
CA TYR A 487 -10.06 9.91 9.33
C TYR A 487 -11.15 9.73 8.26
N ALA A 488 -11.72 8.52 8.11
CA ALA A 488 -12.85 8.30 7.21
C ALA A 488 -14.16 8.91 7.74
N GLN A 489 -14.41 8.97 9.05
CA GLN A 489 -15.58 9.62 9.63
C GLN A 489 -15.43 11.14 9.61
N GLY A 490 -14.26 11.70 9.88
CA GLY A 490 -13.96 13.12 9.68
C GLY A 490 -14.14 13.51 8.22
N PHE A 491 -13.56 12.73 7.29
CA PHE A 491 -13.73 12.92 5.84
C PHE A 491 -15.20 12.81 5.38
N VAL A 492 -16.02 11.93 5.99
CA VAL A 492 -17.46 11.79 5.69
C VAL A 492 -18.30 12.89 6.37
N MET A 493 -17.92 13.37 7.55
CA MET A 493 -18.64 14.42 8.27
C MET A 493 -18.38 15.80 7.65
N ASP A 494 -17.15 16.09 7.20
CA ASP A 494 -16.82 17.31 6.44
C ASP A 494 -17.41 17.32 5.01
N LEU A 495 -17.85 16.16 4.50
CA LEU A 495 -18.58 16.03 3.23
C LEU A 495 -20.10 16.29 3.37
N LEU A 496 -20.60 16.50 4.59
CA LEU A 496 -22.03 16.60 4.91
C LEU A 496 -22.45 17.93 5.57
N PHE A 497 -21.57 18.93 5.66
CA PHE A 497 -21.84 20.26 6.21
C PHE A 497 -21.33 21.43 5.35
#